data_AF-A0A351X1T7-F1
#
_entry.id   AF-A0A351X1T7-F1
#
_cell.length_a   1.000
_cell.length_b   1.000
_cell.length_c   1.000
_cell.angle_alpha   90.00
_cell.angle_beta   90.00
_cell.angle_gamma   90.00
#
_symmetry.space_group_name_H-M   'P 1'
#
loop_
_entity.id
_entity.type
_entity.pdbx_description
1 polymer ?
#
loop_
_entity_poly.entity_id
_entity_poly.type
_entity_poly.pdbx_seq_one_letter_code
_entity_poly.pdbx_strand_id
1 'polypeptide(L)'
;MSGRISNIRPQPDQVLVDIADYASTSVIDSREAYSTARLCLMDTLGCGLEALSYPACTRLLGPVVPGTIVPNGARVPGTSYVLDPVTAAFNIGAMIRWLDFNDTWLAAEWGHPSDNLGG
;
A
#
# COMPACT_ATOMS: atom_id res chain seq x y z
N MET A 1 -21.60 -21.20 -34.30
CA MET A 1 -20.60 -22.28 -34.24
C MET A 1 -19.73 -22.05 -33.02
N SER A 2 -19.80 -22.91 -32.00
CA SER A 2 -18.86 -22.87 -30.88
C SER A 2 -17.54 -23.47 -31.36
N GLY A 3 -16.49 -22.66 -31.47
CA GLY A 3 -15.15 -23.14 -31.81
C GLY A 3 -14.59 -24.00 -30.67
N ARG A 4 -13.82 -25.04 -31.01
CA ARG A 4 -13.13 -25.87 -30.00
C ARG A 4 -12.23 -24.98 -29.14
N ILE A 5 -12.52 -24.90 -27.84
CA ILE A 5 -11.65 -24.23 -26.87
C ILE A 5 -10.42 -25.14 -26.66
N SER A 6 -9.23 -24.59 -26.84
CA SER A 6 -7.97 -25.30 -26.58
C SER A 6 -7.77 -25.48 -25.07
N ASN A 7 -7.37 -26.69 -24.65
CA ASN A 7 -6.98 -26.96 -23.25
C ASN A 7 -5.48 -26.71 -23.00
N ILE A 8 -4.75 -26.18 -23.98
CA ILE A 8 -3.36 -25.75 -23.80
C ILE A 8 -3.37 -24.47 -22.97
N ARG A 9 -2.67 -24.47 -21.83
CA ARG A 9 -2.56 -23.29 -20.97
C ARG A 9 -1.90 -22.14 -21.76
N PRO A 10 -2.56 -20.98 -21.90
CA PRO A 10 -1.95 -19.82 -22.55
C PRO A 10 -0.82 -19.26 -21.70
N GLN A 11 0.08 -18.52 -22.35
CA GLN A 11 1.03 -17.67 -21.63
C GLN A 11 0.29 -16.52 -20.93
N PRO A 12 0.88 -15.93 -19.87
CA PRO A 12 0.33 -14.71 -19.26
C PRO A 12 0.21 -13.58 -20.29
N ASP A 13 -0.76 -12.69 -20.10
CA ASP A 13 -0.91 -11.50 -20.92
C ASP A 13 0.34 -10.62 -20.81
N GLN A 14 0.73 -9.97 -21.91
CA GLN A 14 1.97 -9.19 -21.98
C GLN A 14 2.03 -8.11 -20.89
N VAL A 15 0.91 -7.48 -20.54
CA VAL A 15 0.83 -6.47 -19.46
C VAL A 15 1.30 -7.04 -18.12
N LEU A 16 0.94 -8.29 -17.80
CA LEU A 16 1.38 -8.94 -16.56
C LEU A 16 2.87 -9.27 -16.59
N VAL A 17 3.37 -9.68 -17.75
CA VAL A 17 4.79 -9.95 -17.97
C VAL A 17 5.60 -8.67 -17.78
N ASP A 18 5.18 -7.56 -18.41
CA ASP A 18 5.88 -6.27 -18.33
C ASP A 18 5.96 -5.74 -16.88
N ILE A 19 4.86 -5.86 -16.12
CA ILE A 19 4.85 -5.46 -14.69
C ILE A 19 5.79 -6.35 -13.87
N ALA A 20 5.74 -7.67 -14.08
CA ALA A 20 6.56 -8.61 -13.33
C ALA A 20 8.06 -8.43 -13.63
N ASP A 21 8.41 -8.24 -14.90
CA ASP A 21 9.78 -7.99 -15.34
C ASP A 21 10.29 -6.67 -14.79
N TYR A 22 9.48 -5.61 -14.84
CA TYR A 22 9.83 -4.32 -14.23
C TYR A 22 10.12 -4.47 -12.73
N ALA A 23 9.19 -5.05 -11.97
CA ALA A 23 9.29 -5.17 -10.52
C ALA A 23 10.45 -6.05 -10.06
N SER A 24 10.82 -7.08 -10.83
CA SER A 24 11.83 -8.07 -10.43
C SER A 24 13.24 -7.79 -10.93
N THR A 25 13.40 -7.06 -12.04
CA THR A 25 14.70 -6.91 -12.72
C THR A 25 15.18 -5.48 -12.90
N SER A 26 14.30 -4.48 -12.77
CA SER A 26 14.68 -3.10 -13.08
C SER A 26 15.61 -2.51 -12.02
N VAL A 27 16.60 -1.76 -12.49
CA VAL A 27 17.50 -0.97 -11.63
C VAL A 27 17.09 0.49 -11.71
N ILE A 28 16.75 1.08 -10.56
CA ILE A 28 16.44 2.50 -10.45
C ILE A 28 17.73 3.27 -10.18
N ASP A 29 18.25 4.00 -11.17
CA ASP A 29 19.43 4.87 -11.04
C ASP A 29 19.04 6.34 -11.18
N SER A 30 18.30 6.85 -10.19
CA SER A 30 17.90 8.27 -10.12
C SER A 30 17.99 8.78 -8.70
N ARG A 31 18.98 9.65 -8.44
CA ARG A 31 19.14 10.33 -7.14
C ARG A 31 17.91 11.15 -6.77
N GLU A 32 17.29 11.80 -7.76
CA GLU A 32 16.08 12.59 -7.56
C GLU A 32 14.93 11.70 -7.12
N ALA A 33 14.70 10.56 -7.78
CA ALA A 33 13.65 9.61 -7.42
C ALA A 33 13.78 9.16 -5.95
N TYR A 34 14.97 8.77 -5.51
CA TYR A 34 15.20 8.39 -4.11
C TYR A 34 15.08 9.57 -3.13
N SER A 35 15.49 10.77 -3.54
CA SER A 35 15.36 11.96 -2.69
C SER A 35 13.90 12.33 -2.49
N THR A 36 13.09 12.27 -3.55
CA THR A 36 11.65 12.53 -3.51
C THR A 36 10.90 11.41 -2.78
N ALA A 37 11.26 10.13 -2.98
CA ALA A 37 10.69 9.01 -2.24
C ALA A 37 10.89 9.16 -0.72
N ARG A 38 12.05 9.66 -0.27
CA ARG A 38 12.29 9.97 1.15
C ARG A 38 11.34 11.05 1.67
N LEU A 39 11.10 12.10 0.88
CA LEU A 39 10.16 13.16 1.26
C LEU A 39 8.72 12.65 1.28
N CYS A 40 8.32 11.87 0.27
CA CYS A 40 7.02 11.20 0.19
C CYS A 40 6.79 10.31 1.42
N LEU A 41 7.78 9.52 1.85
CA LEU A 41 7.69 8.71 3.07
C LEU A 41 7.45 9.57 4.31
N MET A 42 8.18 10.67 4.48
CA MET A 42 8.02 11.57 5.63
C MET A 42 6.63 12.23 5.66
N ASP A 43 6.18 12.73 4.51
CA ASP A 43 4.87 13.36 4.32
C ASP A 43 3.71 12.39 4.61
N THR A 44 3.78 11.20 4.00
CA THR A 44 2.76 10.16 4.11
C THR A 44 2.62 9.67 5.56
N LEU A 45 3.73 9.46 6.26
CA LEU A 45 3.71 9.13 7.69
C LEU A 45 3.14 10.28 8.53
N GLY A 46 3.42 11.54 8.17
CA GLY A 46 2.82 12.71 8.79
C GLY A 46 1.30 12.73 8.68
N CYS A 47 0.77 12.51 7.48
CA CYS A 47 -0.68 12.40 7.22
C CYS A 47 -1.31 11.30 8.08
N GLY A 48 -0.67 10.12 8.14
CA GLY A 48 -1.15 9.00 8.95
C GLY A 48 -1.17 9.30 10.45
N LEU A 49 -0.19 10.05 10.97
CA LEU A 49 -0.17 10.47 12.37
C LEU A 49 -1.26 11.50 12.68
N GLU A 50 -1.53 12.43 11.77
CA GLU A 50 -2.63 13.41 11.93
C GLU A 50 -3.99 12.71 11.99
N ALA A 51 -4.21 11.68 11.15
CA ALA A 51 -5.44 10.90 11.11
C ALA A 51 -5.79 10.23 12.46
N LEU A 52 -4.81 9.96 13.32
CA LEU A 52 -5.04 9.40 14.66
C LEU A 52 -5.82 10.33 15.59
N SER A 53 -5.91 11.63 15.26
CA SER A 53 -6.74 12.60 15.99
C SER A 53 -8.24 12.49 15.67
N TYR A 54 -8.62 11.64 14.70
CA TYR A 54 -9.98 11.51 14.21
C TYR A 54 -10.61 10.18 14.63
N PRO A 55 -11.60 10.18 15.55
CA PRO A 55 -12.27 8.94 16.01
C PRO A 55 -12.90 8.10 14.89
N ALA A 56 -13.28 8.75 13.78
CA ALA A 56 -13.79 8.06 12.61
C ALA A 56 -12.74 7.17 11.93
N CYS A 57 -11.46 7.58 11.95
CA CYS A 57 -10.34 6.77 11.49
C CYS A 57 -10.02 5.69 12.51
N THR A 58 -9.76 6.09 13.76
CA THR A 58 -9.19 5.19 14.77
C THR A 58 -10.12 4.06 15.19
N ARG A 59 -11.44 4.21 15.03
CA ARG A 59 -12.40 3.13 15.29
C ARG A 59 -12.27 1.92 14.33
N LEU A 60 -11.58 2.08 13.20
CA LEU A 60 -11.35 1.02 12.21
C LEU A 60 -9.97 0.36 12.39
N LEU A 61 -9.14 0.89 13.28
CA LEU A 61 -7.79 0.40 13.52
C LEU A 61 -7.75 -0.69 14.60
N GLY A 62 -6.61 -1.35 14.72
CA GLY A 62 -6.35 -2.43 15.66
C GLY A 62 -6.58 -3.81 15.07
N PRO A 63 -6.47 -4.87 15.90
CA PRO A 63 -6.72 -6.24 15.47
C PRO A 63 -8.22 -6.47 15.27
N VAL A 64 -8.57 -7.35 14.32
CA VAL A 64 -9.96 -7.79 14.09
C VAL A 64 -10.59 -8.36 15.38
N VAL A 65 -9.79 -9.11 16.16
CA VAL A 65 -10.20 -9.62 17.48
C VAL A 65 -9.32 -8.99 18.56
N PRO A 66 -9.88 -8.16 19.47
CA PRO A 66 -9.13 -7.56 20.58
C PRO A 66 -8.40 -8.60 21.42
N GLY A 67 -7.14 -8.32 21.77
CA GLY A 67 -6.28 -9.25 22.54
C GLY A 67 -5.51 -10.26 21.70
N THR A 68 -5.63 -10.23 20.37
CA THR A 68 -4.79 -11.05 19.48
C THR A 68 -3.31 -10.75 19.71
N ILE A 69 -2.49 -11.80 19.82
CA ILE A 69 -1.03 -11.72 19.95
C ILE A 69 -0.40 -12.26 18.67
N VAL A 70 0.40 -11.44 18.00
CA VAL A 70 1.13 -11.82 16.79
C VAL A 70 2.64 -11.75 17.05
N PRO A 71 3.32 -12.89 17.25
CA PRO A 71 4.76 -12.91 17.42
C PRO A 71 5.45 -12.27 16.21
N ASN A 72 6.35 -11.31 16.47
CA ASN A 72 7.05 -10.54 15.43
C ASN A 72 6.13 -9.83 14.43
N GLY A 73 4.92 -9.44 14.87
CA GLY A 73 3.97 -8.72 14.02
C GLY A 73 4.47 -7.35 13.55
N ALA A 74 3.88 -6.89 12.45
CA ALA A 74 4.09 -5.55 11.93
C ALA A 74 3.47 -4.51 12.87
N ARG A 75 4.15 -3.36 13.02
CA ARG A 75 3.73 -2.28 13.91
C ARG A 75 3.01 -1.19 13.12
N VAL A 76 1.97 -0.62 13.71
CA VAL A 76 1.25 0.52 13.13
C VAL A 76 1.79 1.82 13.75
N PRO A 77 2.41 2.74 12.97
CA PRO A 77 3.01 3.97 13.48
C PRO A 77 2.06 4.80 14.35
N GLY A 78 2.57 5.38 15.44
CA GLY A 78 1.76 6.19 16.36
C GLY A 78 0.80 5.40 17.27
N THR A 79 0.80 4.07 17.22
CA THR A 79 -0.03 3.20 18.06
C THR A 79 0.79 2.16 18.82
N SER A 80 0.15 1.41 19.72
CA SER A 80 0.73 0.24 20.38
C SER A 80 0.44 -1.08 19.65
N TYR A 81 -0.20 -1.05 18.47
CA TYR A 81 -0.63 -2.26 17.78
C TYR A 81 0.53 -3.02 17.16
N VAL A 82 0.48 -4.34 17.34
CA VAL A 82 1.37 -5.34 16.71
C VAL A 82 0.46 -6.37 16.07
N LEU A 83 0.42 -6.38 14.74
CA LEU A 83 -0.60 -7.08 13.94
C LEU A 83 0.07 -8.02 12.93
N ASP A 84 -0.71 -8.92 12.33
CA ASP A 84 -0.25 -9.62 11.13
C ASP A 84 -0.07 -8.61 9.97
N PRO A 85 0.76 -8.93 8.96
CA PRO A 85 1.07 -7.99 7.89
C PRO A 85 -0.15 -7.48 7.12
N VAL A 86 -1.20 -8.29 6.95
CA VAL A 86 -2.40 -7.91 6.19
C VAL A 86 -3.21 -6.89 6.98
N THR A 87 -3.45 -7.14 8.26
CA THR A 87 -4.19 -6.19 9.12
C THR A 87 -3.40 -4.91 9.34
N ALA A 88 -2.07 -5.01 9.54
CA ALA A 88 -1.19 -3.84 9.64
C ALA A 88 -1.25 -2.99 8.36
N ALA A 89 -1.28 -3.63 7.19
CA ALA A 89 -1.32 -2.93 5.91
C ALA A 89 -2.59 -2.10 5.75
N PHE A 90 -3.75 -2.69 6.07
CA PHE A 90 -5.00 -1.95 6.11
C PHE A 90 -4.95 -0.77 7.09
N ASN A 91 -4.40 -0.98 8.29
CA ASN A 91 -4.30 0.08 9.30
C ASN A 91 -3.47 1.26 8.79
N ILE A 92 -2.30 0.99 8.23
CA ILE A 92 -1.40 2.01 7.68
C ILE A 92 -2.06 2.69 6.48
N GLY A 93 -2.56 1.93 5.49
CA GLY A 93 -3.20 2.46 4.29
C GLY A 93 -4.41 3.34 4.61
N ALA A 94 -5.27 2.91 5.54
CA ALA A 94 -6.42 3.70 5.98
C ALA A 94 -5.99 5.01 6.64
N MET A 95 -4.96 4.99 7.50
CA MET A 95 -4.46 6.19 8.19
C MET A 95 -3.90 7.22 7.20
N ILE A 96 -2.97 6.79 6.33
CA ILE A 96 -2.22 7.70 5.49
C ILE A 96 -3.10 8.41 4.45
N ARG A 97 -4.20 7.77 4.03
CA ARG A 97 -5.15 8.31 3.07
C ARG A 97 -6.35 9.03 3.70
N TRP A 98 -6.56 8.90 5.02
CA TRP A 98 -7.80 9.29 5.70
C TRP A 98 -8.24 10.73 5.44
N LEU A 99 -7.28 11.66 5.48
CA LEU A 99 -7.53 13.11 5.41
C LEU A 99 -7.35 13.68 4.00
N ASP A 100 -6.94 12.86 3.02
CA ASP A 100 -6.71 13.29 1.64
C ASP A 100 -5.63 14.37 1.51
N PHE A 101 -4.56 14.26 2.31
CA PHE A 101 -3.42 15.17 2.30
C PHE A 101 -2.13 14.55 1.79
N ASN A 102 -2.10 13.22 1.61
CA ASN A 102 -0.95 12.53 1.06
C ASN A 102 -0.77 12.85 -0.44
N ASP A 103 0.32 12.37 -1.03
CA ASP A 103 0.71 12.69 -2.40
C ASP A 103 -0.40 12.44 -3.43
N THR A 104 -0.25 13.02 -4.62
CA THR A 104 -1.27 12.90 -5.68
C THR A 104 -0.61 12.74 -7.04
N TRP A 105 -1.18 11.88 -7.87
CA TRP A 105 -0.84 11.69 -9.27
C TRP A 105 -2.08 11.92 -10.14
N LEU A 106 -2.04 12.96 -10.97
CA LEU A 106 -3.14 13.34 -11.86
C LEU A 106 -2.82 12.91 -13.29
N ALA A 107 -3.50 11.87 -13.78
CA ALA A 107 -3.37 11.37 -15.14
C ALA A 107 -4.76 11.14 -15.77
N ALA A 108 -4.86 10.21 -16.73
CA ALA A 108 -6.16 9.76 -17.25
C ALA A 108 -7.05 9.17 -16.14
N GLU A 109 -6.42 8.52 -15.16
CA GLU A 109 -7.02 8.16 -13.88
C GLU A 109 -6.30 8.92 -12.77
N TRP A 110 -7.01 9.31 -11.72
CA TRP A 110 -6.45 10.03 -10.59
C TRP A 110 -6.16 9.06 -9.45
N GLY A 111 -5.10 9.31 -8.68
CA GLY A 111 -4.80 8.48 -7.52
C GLY A 111 -3.70 9.02 -6.62
N HIS A 112 -3.42 8.27 -5.57
CA HIS A 112 -2.44 8.60 -4.54
C HIS A 112 -1.45 7.43 -4.43
N PRO A 113 -0.32 7.45 -5.16
CA PRO A 113 0.61 6.33 -5.17
C PRO A 113 1.17 5.98 -3.78
N SER A 114 1.29 6.96 -2.88
CA SER A 114 1.72 6.75 -1.49
C SER A 114 0.82 5.79 -0.70
N ASP A 115 -0.41 5.52 -1.15
CA ASP A 115 -1.31 4.53 -0.54
C ASP A 115 -0.66 3.12 -0.48
N ASN A 116 0.23 2.80 -1.44
CA ASN A 116 0.97 1.53 -1.46
C ASN A 116 1.99 1.38 -0.31
N LEU A 117 2.25 2.44 0.47
CA LEU A 117 3.03 2.33 1.71
C LEU A 117 2.29 1.49 2.75
N GLY A 118 0.96 1.38 2.66
CA GLY A 118 0.17 0.45 3.47
C GLY A 118 0.62 -0.99 3.28
N GLY A 119 0.91 -1.41 2.05
CA GLY A 119 1.25 -2.79 1.68
C GLY A 119 0.25 -3.41 0.72
#